data_AF-A0A914MFS1-F1
#
_entry.id   AF-A0A914MFS1-F1
#
_cell.length_a   1.000
_cell.length_b   1.000
_cell.length_c   1.000
_cell.angle_alpha   90.00
_cell.angle_beta   90.00
_cell.angle_gamma   90.00
#
_symmetry.space_group_name_H-M   'P 1'
#
loop_
_entity.id
_entity.type
_entity.pdbx_description
1 polymer ?
#
loop_
_entity_poly.entity_id
_entity_poly.type
_entity_poly.pdbx_seq_one_letter_code
_entity_poly.pdbx_strand_id
1 'polypeptide(L)'
;MEHPGTVGYGENLYANSWAMDNLTEAMLGAANGWWGEKDVCPINEYNLKVTDKVFDKCGHWVPMAWSHTTEIFCGVQLCPPQFWCSNWKPPCYNTTLISCNYYNPTNDAGNILIYEKGQRCRKDSDCTWYKNSKCEIKTGLCLAPKDAKDPKIK
;
A
#
# COMPACT_ATOMS: atom_id res chain seq x y z
N MET A 1 -13.16 1.43 -11.23
CA MET A 1 -12.14 0.38 -11.40
C MET A 1 -12.51 -0.73 -10.47
N GLU A 2 -12.48 -1.97 -10.93
CA GLU A 2 -12.75 -3.15 -10.11
C GLU A 2 -11.42 -3.80 -9.74
N HIS A 3 -11.29 -4.21 -8.48
CA HIS A 3 -10.13 -4.95 -8.00
C HIS A 3 -10.24 -6.41 -8.47
N PRO A 4 -9.15 -7.06 -8.95
CA PRO A 4 -9.17 -8.48 -9.34
C PRO A 4 -9.45 -9.43 -8.16
N GLY A 5 -9.36 -8.94 -6.92
CA GLY A 5 -9.77 -9.67 -5.72
C GLY A 5 -8.85 -10.84 -5.34
N THR A 6 -7.54 -10.72 -5.58
CA THR A 6 -6.58 -11.77 -5.22
C THR A 6 -6.61 -12.03 -3.72
N VAL A 7 -7.08 -13.22 -3.32
CA VAL A 7 -7.20 -13.61 -1.91
C VAL A 7 -5.83 -13.57 -1.22
N GLY A 8 -5.75 -12.89 -0.07
CA GLY A 8 -4.51 -12.75 0.72
C GLY A 8 -3.61 -11.57 0.32
N TYR A 9 -4.05 -10.72 -0.61
CA TYR A 9 -3.33 -9.52 -1.04
C TYR A 9 -4.22 -8.27 -1.02
N GLY A 10 -3.65 -7.15 -0.59
CA GLY A 10 -4.29 -5.84 -0.63
C GLY A 10 -3.87 -5.17 -1.92
N GLU A 11 -4.68 -4.27 -2.47
CA GLU A 11 -4.39 -3.68 -3.77
C GLU A 11 -4.65 -2.18 -3.79
N ASN A 12 -3.66 -1.43 -4.28
CA ASN A 12 -3.81 -0.05 -4.67
C ASN A 12 -3.89 0.05 -6.19
N LEU A 13 -4.87 0.82 -6.69
CA LEU A 13 -5.04 1.12 -8.10
C LEU A 13 -4.83 2.61 -8.36
N TYR A 14 -4.23 2.91 -9.50
CA TYR A 14 -4.07 4.28 -9.99
C TYR A 14 -4.28 4.29 -11.50
N ALA A 15 -5.05 5.27 -11.98
CA ALA A 15 -5.27 5.45 -13.41
C ALA A 15 -5.30 6.93 -13.79
N ASN A 16 -4.65 7.25 -14.89
CA ASN A 16 -4.73 8.56 -15.53
C ASN A 16 -5.57 8.51 -16.80
N SER A 17 -6.18 9.64 -17.18
CA SER A 17 -6.96 9.76 -18.42
C SER A 17 -6.09 10.03 -19.67
N TRP A 18 -4.77 9.83 -19.57
CA TRP A 18 -3.80 9.91 -20.65
C TRP A 18 -2.69 8.86 -20.44
N ALA A 19 -1.98 8.55 -21.53
CA ALA A 19 -0.82 7.67 -21.50
C ALA A 19 0.41 8.48 -21.09
N MET A 20 1.13 7.99 -20.09
CA MET A 20 2.40 8.55 -19.67
C MET A 20 3.54 7.88 -20.42
N ASP A 21 4.41 8.70 -21.02
CA ASP A 21 5.59 8.21 -21.74
C ASP A 21 6.65 7.66 -20.78
N ASN A 22 6.79 8.26 -19.59
CA ASN A 22 7.71 7.82 -18.55
C ASN A 22 6.98 6.99 -17.48
N LEU A 23 7.09 5.66 -17.60
CA LEU A 23 6.46 4.73 -16.66
C LEU A 23 7.04 4.83 -15.23
N THR A 24 8.30 5.25 -15.08
CA THR A 24 8.88 5.49 -13.75
C THR A 24 8.21 6.67 -13.07
N GLU A 25 7.98 7.77 -13.80
CA GLU A 25 7.24 8.92 -13.27
C GLU A 25 5.79 8.57 -12.98
N ALA A 26 5.16 7.74 -13.81
CA ALA A 26 3.81 7.26 -13.55
C ALA A 26 3.74 6.48 -12.22
N MET A 27 4.67 5.56 -12.00
CA MET A 27 4.77 4.77 -10.77
C MET A 27 5.05 5.64 -9.54
N LEU A 28 5.97 6.61 -9.66
CA LEU A 28 6.24 7.56 -8.57
C LEU A 28 5.03 8.45 -8.28
N GLY A 29 4.31 8.89 -9.31
CA GLY A 29 3.07 9.67 -9.17
C GLY A 29 1.99 8.90 -8.42
N ALA A 30 1.78 7.63 -8.78
CA ALA A 30 0.84 6.74 -8.09
C ALA A 30 1.23 6.55 -6.61
N ALA A 31 2.49 6.20 -6.35
CA ALA A 31 2.99 5.98 -5.00
C ALA A 31 2.88 7.24 -4.12
N ASN A 32 3.24 8.41 -4.66
CA ASN A 32 3.12 9.68 -3.94
C ASN A 32 1.65 10.07 -3.70
N GLY A 33 0.77 9.81 -4.67
CA GLY A 33 -0.67 10.09 -4.54
C GLY A 33 -1.31 9.26 -3.42
N TRP A 34 -1.08 7.95 -3.43
CA TRP A 34 -1.56 7.05 -2.37
C TRP A 34 -0.96 7.41 -1.01
N TRP A 35 0.34 7.70 -0.95
CA TRP A 35 0.99 8.06 0.31
C TRP A 35 0.48 9.40 0.87
N GLY A 36 0.15 10.35 0.00
CA GLY A 36 -0.37 11.67 0.36
C GLY A 36 -1.72 11.64 1.07
N GLU A 37 -2.51 10.56 0.94
CA GLU A 37 -3.78 10.40 1.67
C GLU A 37 -3.60 10.43 3.19
N LYS A 38 -2.38 10.17 3.68
CA LYS A 38 -2.01 10.30 5.09
C LYS A 38 -2.42 11.65 5.69
N ASP A 39 -2.33 12.74 4.93
CA ASP A 39 -2.57 14.09 5.43
C ASP A 39 -4.04 14.34 5.81
N VAL A 40 -4.97 13.57 5.23
CA VAL A 40 -6.42 13.63 5.51
C VAL A 40 -6.90 12.40 6.29
N CYS A 41 -5.99 11.51 6.66
CA CYS A 41 -6.29 10.24 7.30
C CYS A 41 -6.74 10.48 8.76
N PRO A 42 -7.90 9.97 9.21
CA PRO A 42 -8.45 10.22 10.54
C PRO A 42 -7.76 9.36 11.63
N ILE A 43 -6.43 9.41 11.67
CA ILE A 43 -5.56 8.75 12.65
C ILE A 43 -4.81 9.80 13.47
N ASN A 44 -4.31 9.40 14.64
CA ASN A 44 -3.42 10.23 15.43
C ASN A 44 -2.47 9.36 16.26
N GLU A 45 -1.58 10.00 17.02
CA GLU A 45 -0.57 9.31 17.84
C GLU A 45 -1.12 8.41 18.96
N TYR A 46 -2.42 8.48 19.24
CA TYR A 46 -3.15 7.66 20.20
C TYR A 46 -4.08 6.64 19.53
N ASN A 47 -4.39 6.82 18.24
CA ASN A 47 -5.27 5.95 17.48
C ASN A 47 -4.75 5.72 16.06
N LEU A 48 -3.96 4.65 15.90
CA LEU A 48 -3.43 4.18 14.62
C LEU A 48 -4.21 2.97 14.09
N LYS A 49 -5.44 2.77 14.56
CA LYS A 49 -6.27 1.62 14.18
C LYS A 49 -6.89 1.85 12.81
N VAL A 50 -6.92 0.81 12.00
CA VAL A 50 -7.69 0.79 10.77
C VAL A 50 -9.16 0.59 11.12
N THR A 51 -9.96 1.62 10.82
CA THR A 51 -11.41 1.66 10.97
C THR A 51 -12.04 1.89 9.59
N ASP A 52 -13.34 1.71 9.45
CA ASP A 52 -14.05 2.03 8.20
C ASP A 52 -13.82 3.49 7.76
N LYS A 53 -13.76 4.42 8.72
CA LYS A 53 -13.47 5.84 8.44
C LYS A 53 -12.05 6.06 7.92
N VAL A 54 -11.10 5.26 8.39
CA VAL A 54 -9.71 5.30 7.89
C VAL A 54 -9.67 4.74 6.48
N PHE A 55 -10.27 3.57 6.23
CA PHE A 55 -10.33 3.02 4.88
C PHE A 55 -11.06 3.93 3.88
N ASP A 56 -12.14 4.62 4.28
CA ASP A 56 -12.87 5.57 3.43
C ASP A 56 -12.01 6.78 3.00
N LYS A 57 -11.07 7.22 3.84
CA LYS A 57 -10.29 8.44 3.62
C LYS A 57 -8.88 8.23 3.11
N CYS A 58 -8.26 7.12 3.51
CA CYS A 58 -6.84 6.87 3.29
C CYS A 58 -6.57 5.38 3.04
N GLY A 59 -7.53 4.70 2.40
CA GLY A 59 -7.47 3.27 2.13
C GLY A 59 -6.25 2.85 1.30
N HIS A 60 -5.69 3.73 0.45
CA HIS A 60 -4.48 3.41 -0.30
C HIS A 60 -3.21 3.61 0.53
N TRP A 61 -3.20 4.58 1.45
CA TRP A 61 -2.07 4.78 2.36
C TRP A 61 -1.90 3.60 3.34
N VAL A 62 -3.00 3.02 3.82
CA VAL A 62 -2.99 1.92 4.81
C VAL A 62 -2.10 0.74 4.41
N PRO A 63 -2.27 0.08 3.24
CA PRO A 63 -1.41 -1.05 2.85
C PRO A 63 0.05 -0.64 2.62
N MET A 64 0.32 0.63 2.27
CA MET A 64 1.71 1.11 2.16
C MET A 64 2.41 1.26 3.52
N ALA A 65 1.66 1.58 4.57
CA ALA A 65 2.18 1.78 5.93
C ALA A 65 2.03 0.54 6.83
N TRP A 66 1.39 -0.52 6.34
CA TRP A 66 1.05 -1.72 7.10
C TRP A 66 2.31 -2.47 7.57
N SER A 67 2.55 -2.52 8.88
CA SER A 67 3.81 -3.05 9.43
C SER A 67 4.02 -4.55 9.21
N HIS A 68 2.98 -5.29 8.84
CA HIS A 68 3.07 -6.72 8.57
C HIS A 68 3.17 -7.05 7.07
N THR A 69 3.15 -6.04 6.19
CA THR A 69 3.42 -6.26 4.79
C THR A 69 4.92 -6.38 4.58
N THR A 70 5.35 -7.52 4.03
CA THR A 70 6.75 -7.83 3.76
C THR A 70 7.09 -7.83 2.28
N GLU A 71 6.08 -7.83 1.41
CA GLU A 71 6.24 -7.93 -0.03
C GLU A 71 5.25 -6.99 -0.73
N ILE A 72 5.74 -6.35 -1.78
CA ILE A 72 4.98 -5.53 -2.70
C ILE A 72 5.32 -5.96 -4.13
N PHE A 73 4.32 -6.05 -4.98
CA PHE A 73 4.50 -6.25 -6.41
C PHE A 73 3.60 -5.30 -7.18
N CYS A 74 4.13 -4.69 -8.23
CA CYS A 74 3.39 -3.72 -9.02
C CYS A 74 3.48 -4.01 -10.50
N GLY A 75 2.42 -3.68 -11.23
CA GLY A 75 2.35 -3.70 -12.68
C GLY A 75 1.90 -2.34 -13.21
N VAL A 76 2.44 -1.97 -14.37
CA VAL A 76 2.03 -0.80 -15.13
C VAL A 76 1.65 -1.24 -16.53
N GLN A 77 0.54 -0.71 -17.05
CA GLN A 77 0.04 -1.04 -18.37
C GLN A 77 -0.47 0.23 -19.05
N LEU A 78 -0.11 0.39 -20.33
CA LEU A 78 -0.80 1.33 -21.20
C LEU A 78 -2.05 0.65 -21.74
N CYS A 79 -3.20 1.26 -21.48
CA CYS A 79 -4.49 0.74 -21.90
C CYS A 79 -5.11 1.64 -22.96
N PRO A 80 -5.96 1.10 -23.86
CA PRO A 80 -6.85 1.91 -24.68
C PRO A 80 -7.78 2.80 -23.82
N PRO A 81 -8.50 3.76 -24.43
CA PRO A 81 -9.48 4.58 -23.73
C PRO A 81 -10.43 3.76 -22.86
N GLN A 82 -10.56 4.16 -21.60
CA GLN A 82 -11.35 3.44 -20.61
C GLN A 82 -12.79 3.94 -20.58
N PHE A 83 -13.75 3.05 -20.31
CA PHE A 83 -15.17 3.38 -20.33
C PHE A 83 -15.55 4.50 -19.33
N TRP A 84 -14.84 4.60 -18.20
CA TRP A 84 -15.14 5.57 -17.14
C TRP A 84 -14.80 7.01 -17.51
N CYS A 85 -13.96 7.22 -18.53
CA CYS A 85 -13.60 8.55 -19.04
C CYS A 85 -13.93 8.76 -20.53
N SER A 86 -14.45 7.76 -21.22
CA SER A 86 -14.74 7.84 -22.66
C SER A 86 -15.79 8.88 -23.02
N ASN A 87 -16.70 9.19 -22.08
CA ASN A 87 -17.78 10.17 -22.28
C ASN A 87 -17.39 11.62 -21.90
N TRP A 88 -16.15 11.86 -21.45
CA TRP A 88 -15.68 13.21 -21.11
C TRP A 88 -15.54 14.10 -22.37
N LYS A 89 -15.52 15.42 -22.19
CA LYS A 89 -15.28 16.39 -23.27
C LYS A 89 -14.10 17.30 -22.92
N PRO A 90 -12.92 17.11 -23.55
CA PRO A 90 -12.60 16.07 -24.54
C PRO A 90 -12.55 14.66 -23.93
N PRO A 91 -12.76 13.59 -24.74
CA PRO A 91 -12.68 12.22 -24.25
C PRO A 91 -11.24 11.87 -23.85
N CYS A 92 -11.09 10.91 -22.94
CA CYS A 92 -9.77 10.34 -22.68
C CYS A 92 -9.26 9.54 -23.87
N TYR A 93 -7.94 9.53 -24.05
CA TYR A 93 -7.25 8.69 -25.03
C TYR A 93 -6.75 7.42 -24.35
N ASN A 94 -5.63 6.86 -24.84
CA ASN A 94 -4.90 5.83 -24.12
C ASN A 94 -4.64 6.31 -22.69
N THR A 95 -4.71 5.40 -21.74
CA THR A 95 -4.58 5.66 -20.30
C THR A 95 -3.41 4.86 -19.74
N THR A 96 -2.79 5.34 -18.66
CA THR A 96 -1.88 4.51 -17.87
C THR A 96 -2.62 3.94 -16.67
N LEU A 97 -2.56 2.62 -16.49
CA LEU A 97 -3.07 1.90 -15.32
C LEU A 97 -1.90 1.33 -14.52
N ILE A 98 -1.95 1.52 -13.21
CA ILE A 98 -0.99 0.98 -12.25
C ILE A 98 -1.76 0.20 -11.20
N SER A 99 -1.28 -1.01 -10.90
CA SER A 99 -1.74 -1.82 -9.77
C SER A 99 -0.53 -2.19 -8.92
N CYS A 100 -0.63 -1.97 -7.60
CA CYS A 100 0.32 -2.48 -6.62
C CYS A 100 -0.41 -3.36 -5.64
N ASN A 101 0.11 -4.56 -5.44
CA ASN A 101 -0.43 -5.53 -4.51
C ASN A 101 0.54 -5.76 -3.35
N TYR A 102 -0.03 -5.97 -2.18
CA TYR A 102 0.68 -6.03 -0.90
C TYR A 102 0.38 -7.36 -0.24
N TYR A 103 1.41 -8.17 0.04
CA TYR A 103 1.23 -9.44 0.74
C TYR A 103 0.83 -9.21 2.20
N ASN A 104 -0.06 -10.08 2.69
CA ASN A 104 -0.57 -10.03 4.06
C ASN A 104 -1.12 -8.64 4.42
N PRO A 105 -2.02 -8.09 3.56
CA PRO A 105 -2.63 -6.81 3.83
C PRO A 105 -3.53 -6.93 5.06
N THR A 106 -3.92 -5.81 5.64
CA THR A 106 -5.17 -5.79 6.40
C THR A 106 -6.32 -6.15 5.44
N ASN A 107 -6.95 -7.29 5.68
CA ASN A 107 -8.23 -7.66 5.07
C ASN A 107 -9.42 -7.17 5.90
N ASP A 108 -9.18 -6.74 7.14
CA ASP A 108 -10.23 -6.40 8.09
C ASP A 108 -10.07 -4.97 8.57
N ALA A 109 -11.11 -4.15 8.38
CA ALA A 109 -11.41 -2.94 9.14
C ALA A 109 -11.71 -3.26 10.63
N GLY A 110 -10.97 -4.21 11.20
CA GLY A 110 -11.21 -4.87 12.48
C GLY A 110 -10.53 -4.19 13.65
N ASN A 111 -10.25 -2.89 13.59
CA ASN A 111 -9.59 -2.13 14.65
C ASN A 111 -8.15 -2.59 14.99
N ILE A 112 -7.44 -3.13 14.00
CA ILE A 112 -6.03 -3.52 14.12
C ILE A 112 -5.14 -2.30 13.85
N LEU A 113 -4.00 -2.19 14.55
CA LEU A 113 -3.04 -1.11 14.34
C LEU A 113 -2.36 -1.24 12.97
N ILE A 114 -2.24 -0.12 12.25
CA ILE A 114 -1.48 -0.03 10.99
C ILE A 114 0.00 -0.38 11.24
N TYR A 115 0.54 0.19 12.31
CA TYR A 115 1.85 -0.13 12.86
C TYR A 115 1.86 0.15 14.36
N GLU A 116 2.74 -0.53 15.09
CA GLU A 116 2.93 -0.29 16.51
C GLU A 116 3.61 1.06 16.77
N LYS A 117 3.12 1.79 17.77
CA LYS A 117 3.86 2.93 18.31
C LYS A 117 5.07 2.41 19.07
N GLY A 118 6.26 2.85 18.69
CA GLY A 118 7.47 2.39 19.34
C GLY A 118 8.74 3.02 18.77
N GLN A 119 9.87 2.55 19.28
CA GLN A 119 11.16 2.89 18.71
C GLN A 119 11.43 1.99 17.51
N ARG A 120 12.03 2.57 16.46
CA ARG A 120 12.61 1.81 15.35
C ARG A 120 13.63 0.79 15.87
N CYS A 121 13.80 -0.32 15.16
CA CYS A 121 14.75 -1.35 15.59
C CYS A 121 16.18 -0.80 15.63
N ARG A 122 17.00 -1.34 16.53
CA ARG A 122 18.44 -1.04 16.65
C ARG A 122 19.31 -2.29 16.61
N LYS A 123 18.71 -3.47 16.80
CA LYS A 123 19.33 -4.79 16.73
C LYS A 123 18.30 -5.84 16.32
N ASP A 124 18.75 -6.98 15.84
CA ASP A 124 17.88 -8.05 15.32
C ASP A 124 16.82 -8.51 16.34
N SER A 125 17.16 -8.51 17.63
CA SER A 125 16.23 -8.93 18.69
C SER A 125 15.07 -7.97 18.96
N ASP A 126 15.09 -6.76 18.39
CA ASP A 126 13.96 -5.83 18.44
C ASP A 126 12.87 -6.24 17.43
N CYS A 127 13.22 -7.01 16.40
CA CYS A 127 12.32 -7.45 15.33
C CYS A 127 11.61 -8.76 15.70
N THR A 128 10.43 -8.63 16.33
CA THR A 128 9.76 -9.77 16.98
C THR A 128 8.63 -10.43 16.17
N TRP A 129 8.20 -9.82 15.06
CA TRP A 129 7.06 -10.28 14.27
C TRP A 129 7.30 -11.60 13.53
N TYR A 130 8.45 -11.73 12.86
CA TYR A 130 8.85 -12.95 12.17
C TYR A 130 10.12 -13.52 12.81
N LYS A 131 10.16 -14.85 13.00
CA LYS A 131 11.35 -15.51 13.51
C LYS A 131 12.52 -15.27 12.54
N ASN A 132 13.72 -15.06 13.08
CA ASN A 132 14.93 -14.78 12.30
C ASN A 132 14.90 -13.46 11.51
N SER A 133 14.00 -12.52 11.86
CA SER A 133 14.06 -11.16 11.32
C SER A 133 15.38 -10.47 11.68
N LYS A 134 15.83 -9.58 10.82
CA LYS A 134 17.00 -8.74 11.05
C LYS A 134 16.62 -7.27 11.13
N CYS A 135 17.40 -6.48 11.85
CA CYS A 135 17.23 -5.04 11.85
C CYS A 135 18.14 -4.38 10.82
N GLU A 136 17.57 -3.65 9.87
CA GLU A 136 18.34 -2.74 9.02
C GLU A 136 18.60 -1.44 9.79
N ILE A 137 19.73 -1.36 10.49
CA ILE A 137 20.03 -0.26 11.43
C ILE A 137 19.94 1.14 10.80
N LYS A 138 20.27 1.28 9.50
CA LYS A 138 20.23 2.56 8.80
C LYS A 138 18.82 3.17 8.78
N THR A 139 17.85 2.38 8.33
CA THR A 139 16.44 2.79 8.20
C THR A 139 15.68 2.58 9.51
N GLY A 140 16.10 1.59 10.31
CA GLY A 140 15.38 1.11 11.48
C GLY A 140 14.19 0.20 11.14
N LEU A 141 14.15 -0.34 9.91
CA LEU A 141 13.14 -1.28 9.45
C LEU A 141 13.55 -2.73 9.77
N CYS A 142 12.56 -3.55 10.08
CA CYS A 142 12.75 -4.99 10.24
C CYS A 142 12.66 -5.70 8.89
N LEU A 143 13.68 -6.47 8.56
CA LEU A 143 13.74 -7.32 7.38
C LEU A 143 13.19 -8.70 7.74
N ALA A 144 12.05 -9.04 7.15
CA ALA A 144 11.50 -10.39 7.24
C ALA A 144 12.35 -11.39 6.44
N PRO A 145 12.45 -12.66 6.88
CA PRO A 145 13.09 -13.71 6.09
C PRO A 145 12.28 -14.02 4.82
N LYS A 146 12.92 -14.59 3.78
CA LYS A 146 12.27 -14.90 2.50
C LYS A 146 11.12 -15.91 2.59
N ASP A 147 11.13 -16.75 3.62
CA ASP A 147 10.12 -17.77 3.90
C ASP A 147 9.16 -17.34 5.02
N ALA A 148 9.12 -16.04 5.35
CA ALA A 148 8.19 -15.49 6.32
C ALA A 148 6.74 -15.84 5.92
N LYS A 149 6.13 -16.72 6.70
CA LYS A 149 4.69 -17.02 6.64
C LYS A 149 4.07 -16.56 7.94
N ASP A 150 3.03 -15.75 7.81
CA ASP A 150 2.15 -15.22 8.86
C ASP A 150 2.87 -14.56 10.07
N PRO A 151 2.65 -13.25 10.31
CA PRO A 151 3.25 -12.58 11.46
C PRO A 151 2.75 -13.21 12.76
N LYS A 152 3.59 -13.25 13.79
CA LYS A 152 3.12 -13.59 15.14
C LYS A 152 2.12 -12.54 15.60
N ILE A 153 0.83 -12.84 15.52
CA ILE A 153 -0.20 -11.98 16.10
C ILE A 153 0.01 -11.99 17.62
N LYS A 154 0.30 -10.82 18.20
CA LYS A 154 0.34 -10.62 19.65
C LYS A 154 -1.03 -10.26 20.18
#